data_AF-A0A7V5HI25-F1
#
_entry.id   AF-A0A7V5HI25-F1
#
_cell.length_a   1.000
_cell.length_b   1.000
_cell.length_c   1.000
_cell.angle_alpha   90.00
_cell.angle_beta   90.00
_cell.angle_gamma   90.00
#
_symmetry.space_group_name_H-M   'P 1'
#
loop_
_entity.id
_entity.type
_entity.pdbx_description
1 polymer ?
#
loop_
_entity_poly.entity_id
_entity_poly.type
_entity_poly.pdbx_seq_one_letter_code
_entity_poly.pdbx_strand_id
1 'polypeptide(L)'
;MKKTLTVIFVVLALLSGTIYVYTQQNQEDAKFQKALDEYLDALWKFYPTTATLVGYHKYDNKLEDLSSKNIEKQYETLNKFNQQFVAKVDQTKLSPEVLDDYLMIVDALDYEVLKHENLLPWEYN
;
A
#
# COMPACT_ATOMS: atom_id res chain seq x y z
N MET A 1 -20.60 2.36 47.97
CA MET A 1 -21.34 1.67 46.88
C MET A 1 -21.58 2.59 45.68
N LYS A 2 -22.30 3.72 45.81
CA LYS A 2 -22.55 4.61 44.65
C LYS A 2 -21.26 5.18 44.01
N LYS A 3 -20.31 5.68 44.81
CA LYS A 3 -19.03 6.22 44.32
C LYS A 3 -18.14 5.16 43.65
N THR A 4 -18.12 3.94 44.18
CA THR A 4 -17.41 2.80 43.58
C THR A 4 -18.03 2.38 42.24
N LEU A 5 -19.37 2.42 42.13
CA LEU A 5 -20.07 2.15 40.87
C LEU A 5 -19.75 3.20 39.79
N THR A 6 -19.69 4.48 40.16
CA THR A 6 -19.34 5.57 39.24
C THR A 6 -17.92 5.43 38.71
N VAL A 7 -16.95 5.06 39.56
CA VAL A 7 -15.55 4.85 39.14
C VAL A 7 -15.44 3.68 38.17
N ILE A 8 -16.12 2.55 38.44
CA ILE A 8 -16.13 1.39 37.52
C ILE A 8 -16.73 1.79 36.17
N PHE A 9 -17.80 2.57 36.15
CA PHE A 9 -18.43 3.01 34.90
C PHE A 9 -17.52 3.92 34.06
N VAL A 10 -16.79 4.83 34.71
CA VAL A 10 -15.81 5.71 34.03
C VAL A 10 -14.65 4.89 33.45
N VAL A 11 -14.13 3.91 34.21
CA VAL A 11 -13.05 3.03 33.73
C VAL A 11 -13.51 2.17 32.55
N LEU A 12 -14.73 1.62 32.60
CA LEU A 12 -15.31 0.86 31.48
C LEU A 12 -15.51 1.71 30.23
N ALA A 13 -15.97 2.96 30.38
CA ALA A 13 -16.10 3.88 29.26
C ALA A 13 -14.75 4.20 28.61
N LEU A 14 -13.70 4.43 29.42
CA LEU A 14 -12.34 4.67 28.91
C LEU A 14 -11.76 3.45 28.18
N LEU A 15 -11.94 2.24 28.74
CA LEU A 15 -11.51 0.99 28.12
C LEU A 15 -12.24 0.70 26.80
N SER A 16 -13.54 1.05 26.71
CA SER A 16 -14.29 0.85 25.46
C SER A 16 -13.79 1.74 24.31
N GLY A 17 -13.34 2.97 24.62
CA GLY A 17 -12.78 3.88 23.64
C GLY A 17 -11.46 3.38 23.05
N THR A 18 -10.57 2.83 23.89
CA THR A 18 -9.28 2.30 23.42
C THR A 18 -9.43 1.05 22.56
N ILE A 19 -10.36 0.16 22.91
CA ILE A 19 -10.67 -1.04 22.10
C ILE A 19 -11.21 -0.66 20.73
N TYR A 20 -12.08 0.37 20.66
CA TYR A 20 -12.63 0.85 19.39
C TYR A 20 -11.55 1.43 18.47
N VAL A 21 -10.68 2.29 19.00
CA VAL A 21 -9.56 2.86 18.22
C VAL A 21 -8.62 1.75 17.72
N TYR A 22 -8.24 0.83 18.60
CA TYR A 22 -7.37 -0.30 18.24
C TYR A 22 -7.97 -1.19 17.15
N THR A 23 -9.28 -1.48 17.24
CA THR A 23 -9.98 -2.29 16.23
C THR A 23 -10.03 -1.57 14.87
N GLN A 24 -10.23 -0.24 14.86
CA GLN A 24 -10.17 0.53 13.61
C GLN A 24 -8.77 0.51 12.99
N GLN A 25 -7.71 0.66 13.79
CA GLN A 25 -6.33 0.60 13.28
C GLN A 25 -6.04 -0.75 12.65
N ASN A 26 -6.38 -1.85 13.32
CA ASN A 26 -6.18 -3.19 12.80
C ASN A 26 -6.88 -3.42 11.45
N GLN A 27 -8.10 -2.89 11.29
CA GLN A 27 -8.84 -3.01 10.04
C GLN A 27 -8.22 -2.19 8.90
N GLU A 28 -7.77 -0.96 9.19
CA GLU A 28 -7.15 -0.11 8.18
C GLU A 28 -5.76 -0.62 7.78
N ASP A 29 -4.98 -1.14 8.74
CA ASP A 29 -3.70 -1.80 8.49
C ASP A 29 -3.88 -3.02 7.57
N ALA A 30 -4.90 -3.86 7.81
CA ALA A 30 -5.18 -5.03 6.97
C ALA A 30 -5.57 -4.64 5.53
N LYS A 31 -6.27 -3.51 5.37
CA LYS A 31 -6.66 -2.97 4.08
C LYS A 31 -5.47 -2.38 3.33
N PHE A 32 -4.58 -1.69 4.03
CA PHE A 32 -3.29 -1.26 3.49
C PHE A 32 -2.46 -2.45 3.04
N GLN A 33 -2.26 -3.46 3.91
CA GLN A 33 -1.47 -4.65 3.60
C GLN A 33 -1.99 -5.35 2.33
N LYS A 34 -3.31 -5.49 2.20
CA LYS A 34 -3.91 -6.05 1.00
C LYS A 34 -3.59 -5.22 -0.26
N ALA A 35 -3.66 -3.89 -0.18
CA ALA A 35 -3.33 -3.03 -1.31
C ALA A 35 -1.83 -3.12 -1.66
N LEU A 36 -0.96 -3.19 -0.65
CA LEU A 36 0.48 -3.39 -0.80
C LEU A 36 0.80 -4.72 -1.50
N ASP A 37 0.18 -5.82 -1.07
CA ASP A 37 0.40 -7.14 -1.67
C ASP A 37 -0.05 -7.16 -3.14
N GLU A 38 -1.20 -6.57 -3.45
CA GLU A 38 -1.72 -6.44 -4.82
C GLU A 38 -0.80 -5.57 -5.69
N TYR A 39 -0.27 -4.46 -5.15
CA TYR A 39 0.66 -3.58 -5.83
C TYR A 39 2.00 -4.27 -6.12
N LEU A 40 2.61 -4.90 -5.11
CA LEU A 40 3.88 -5.59 -5.26
C LEU A 40 3.77 -6.76 -6.24
N ASP A 41 2.68 -7.54 -6.20
CA ASP A 41 2.46 -8.60 -7.19
C ASP A 41 2.37 -8.05 -8.62
N ALA A 42 1.67 -6.93 -8.81
CA ALA A 42 1.59 -6.28 -10.12
C ALA A 42 2.94 -5.71 -10.58
N LEU A 43 3.71 -5.11 -9.67
CA LEU A 43 5.05 -4.61 -9.93
C LEU A 43 6.01 -5.73 -10.34
N TRP A 44 6.02 -6.84 -9.60
CA TRP A 44 6.85 -8.01 -9.89
C TRP A 44 6.45 -8.74 -11.16
N LYS A 45 5.17 -8.69 -11.51
CA LYS A 45 4.70 -9.18 -12.80
C LYS A 45 5.22 -8.33 -13.97
N PHE A 46 5.38 -7.03 -13.77
CA PHE A 46 5.94 -6.12 -14.77
C PHE A 46 7.47 -6.17 -14.84
N TYR A 47 8.15 -6.38 -13.70
CA TYR A 47 9.61 -6.55 -13.58
C TYR A 47 10.03 -7.95 -13.06
N PRO A 48 9.83 -9.04 -13.82
CA PRO A 48 10.16 -10.40 -13.35
C PRO A 48 11.64 -10.61 -12.99
N THR A 49 12.56 -9.96 -13.70
CA THR A 49 14.01 -10.08 -13.43
C THR A 49 14.34 -9.48 -12.06
N THR A 50 13.82 -8.29 -11.78
CA THR A 50 13.96 -7.65 -10.46
C THR A 50 13.29 -8.48 -9.37
N ALA A 51 12.11 -9.05 -9.65
CA ALA A 51 11.41 -9.93 -8.72
C ALA A 51 12.28 -11.12 -8.30
N THR A 52 12.94 -11.77 -9.26
CA THR A 52 13.89 -12.87 -8.99
C THR A 52 15.06 -12.39 -8.13
N LEU A 53 15.63 -11.22 -8.44
CA LEU A 53 16.77 -10.65 -7.71
C LEU A 53 16.46 -10.40 -6.23
N VAL A 54 15.22 -9.99 -5.91
CA VAL A 54 14.77 -9.75 -4.52
C VAL A 54 14.20 -11.00 -3.84
N GLY A 55 14.25 -12.17 -4.48
CA GLY A 55 13.78 -13.46 -3.94
C GLY A 55 12.29 -13.74 -4.15
N TYR A 56 11.60 -12.98 -5.00
CA TYR A 56 10.20 -13.21 -5.36
C TYR A 56 10.08 -14.10 -6.61
N HIS A 57 9.99 -15.41 -6.39
CA HIS A 57 10.13 -16.42 -7.46
C HIS A 57 8.85 -16.74 -8.25
N LYS A 58 7.76 -15.99 -8.08
CA LYS A 58 6.48 -16.27 -8.75
C LYS A 58 6.55 -16.14 -10.28
N TYR A 59 7.47 -15.32 -10.79
CA TYR A 59 7.58 -14.96 -12.20
C TYR A 59 8.92 -15.37 -12.86
N ASP A 60 9.69 -16.29 -12.27
CA ASP A 60 11.01 -16.73 -12.77
C ASP A 60 11.02 -17.21 -14.23
N ASN A 61 9.88 -17.66 -14.74
CA ASN A 61 9.72 -18.11 -16.12
C ASN A 61 9.29 -17.00 -17.10
N LYS A 62 9.37 -15.74 -16.68
CA LYS A 62 9.00 -14.55 -17.45
C LYS A 62 10.18 -13.60 -17.61
N LEU A 63 10.08 -12.76 -18.62
CA LEU A 63 10.94 -11.60 -18.83
C LEU A 63 10.04 -10.37 -19.04
N GLU A 64 10.60 -9.20 -18.85
CA GLU A 64 9.94 -7.91 -19.08
C GLU A 64 9.44 -7.80 -20.54
N ASP A 65 8.17 -7.42 -20.71
CA ASP A 65 7.63 -6.96 -21.99
C ASP A 65 7.63 -5.43 -21.98
N LEU A 66 8.66 -4.83 -22.57
CA LEU A 66 8.82 -3.37 -22.65
C LEU A 66 8.27 -2.78 -23.95
N SER A 67 7.30 -3.45 -24.59
CA SER A 67 6.59 -2.85 -25.72
C SER A 67 5.79 -1.62 -25.26
N SER A 68 5.62 -0.63 -26.13
CA SER A 68 4.90 0.62 -25.81
C SER A 68 3.50 0.36 -25.27
N LYS A 69 2.80 -0.65 -25.82
CA LYS A 69 1.48 -1.08 -25.34
C LYS A 69 1.51 -1.57 -23.90
N ASN A 70 2.53 -2.33 -23.52
CA ASN A 70 2.61 -2.87 -22.16
C ASN A 70 3.07 -1.80 -21.15
N ILE A 71 3.90 -0.83 -21.59
CA ILE A 71 4.28 0.34 -20.81
C ILE A 71 3.06 1.24 -20.53
N GLU A 72 2.23 1.53 -21.54
CA GLU A 72 0.99 2.29 -21.37
C GLU A 72 0.03 1.58 -20.39
N LYS A 73 -0.12 0.26 -20.55
CA LYS A 73 -0.91 -0.55 -19.61
C LYS A 73 -0.34 -0.54 -18.19
N GLN A 74 0.98 -0.50 -18.04
CA GLN A 74 1.62 -0.39 -16.74
C GLN A 74 1.32 0.97 -16.11
N TYR A 75 1.42 2.06 -16.87
CA TYR A 75 1.05 3.39 -16.41
C TYR A 75 -0.41 3.45 -15.91
N GLU A 76 -1.36 2.88 -16.67
CA GLU A 76 -2.74 2.74 -16.20
C GLU A 76 -2.87 1.92 -14.91
N THR A 77 -2.04 0.89 -14.75
CA THR A 77 -2.01 0.02 -13.56
C THR A 77 -1.50 0.80 -12.35
N LEU A 78 -0.42 1.56 -12.50
CA LEU A 78 0.15 2.41 -11.45
C LEU A 78 -0.86 3.49 -11.01
N ASN A 79 -1.54 4.14 -11.96
CA ASN A 79 -2.59 5.12 -11.65
C ASN A 79 -3.75 4.53 -10.85
N LYS A 80 -4.16 3.28 -11.13
CA LYS A 80 -5.18 2.57 -10.33
C LYS A 80 -4.70 2.33 -8.91
N PHE A 81 -3.43 1.95 -8.72
CA PHE A 81 -2.87 1.78 -7.39
C PHE A 81 -2.75 3.11 -6.65
N ASN A 82 -2.40 4.20 -7.31
CA ASN A 82 -2.30 5.51 -6.67
C ASN A 82 -3.68 5.92 -6.12
N GLN A 83 -4.73 5.75 -6.93
CA GLN A 83 -6.12 5.92 -6.48
C GLN A 83 -6.50 4.95 -5.35
N GLN A 84 -6.03 3.70 -5.38
CA GLN A 84 -6.32 2.72 -4.34
C GLN A 84 -5.68 3.11 -3.01
N PHE A 85 -4.42 3.54 -2.98
CA PHE A 85 -3.76 3.99 -1.75
C PHE A 85 -4.37 5.30 -1.26
N VAL A 86 -4.43 6.34 -2.09
CA VAL A 86 -4.86 7.69 -1.68
C VAL A 86 -6.35 7.76 -1.35
N ALA A 87 -7.22 7.12 -2.15
CA ALA A 87 -8.67 7.27 -1.97
C ALA A 87 -9.28 6.23 -1.03
N LYS A 88 -8.62 5.06 -0.87
CA LYS A 88 -9.17 4.01 -0.02
C LYS A 88 -8.47 3.93 1.31
N VAL A 89 -7.14 4.06 1.42
CA VAL A 89 -6.47 3.92 2.73
C VAL A 89 -6.55 5.23 3.52
N ASP A 90 -7.13 5.18 4.72
CA ASP A 90 -7.18 6.32 5.64
C ASP A 90 -5.91 6.33 6.50
N GLN A 91 -4.88 7.06 6.04
CA GLN A 91 -3.59 7.15 6.73
C GLN A 91 -3.70 7.62 8.19
N THR A 92 -4.76 8.36 8.55
CA THR A 92 -4.95 8.86 9.93
C THR A 92 -5.35 7.76 10.91
N LYS A 93 -5.75 6.59 10.39
CA LYS A 93 -6.16 5.41 11.16
C LYS A 93 -5.15 4.28 11.08
N LEU A 94 -4.01 4.46 10.44
CA LEU A 94 -2.97 3.43 10.47
C LEU A 94 -2.31 3.34 11.85
N SER A 95 -1.79 2.16 12.18
CA SER A 95 -0.83 2.05 13.27
C SER A 95 0.47 2.81 12.93
N PRO A 96 1.23 3.29 13.93
CA PRO A 96 2.48 3.99 13.68
C PRO A 96 3.47 3.20 12.83
N GLU A 97 3.58 1.88 13.05
CA GLU A 97 4.47 1.04 12.25
C GLU A 97 4.05 0.97 10.78
N VAL A 98 2.75 0.85 10.51
CA VAL A 98 2.22 0.74 9.14
C VAL A 98 2.20 2.09 8.42
N LEU A 99 2.12 3.20 9.16
CA LEU A 99 2.16 4.54 8.57
C LEU A 99 3.48 4.81 7.84
N ASP A 100 4.61 4.38 8.39
CA ASP A 100 5.92 4.54 7.74
C ASP A 100 5.99 3.77 6.41
N ASP A 101 5.50 2.52 6.40
CA ASP A 101 5.41 1.69 5.19
C ASP A 101 4.47 2.31 4.14
N TYR A 102 3.34 2.88 4.59
CA TYR A 102 2.41 3.60 3.72
C TYR A 102 3.07 4.82 3.06
N LEU A 103 3.78 5.64 3.82
CA LEU A 103 4.45 6.82 3.27
C LEU A 103 5.55 6.42 2.27
N MET A 104 6.31 5.37 2.59
CA MET A 104 7.35 4.86 1.70
C MET A 104 6.76 4.31 0.39
N ILE A 105 5.68 3.55 0.45
CA ILE A 105 5.12 2.95 -0.77
C ILE A 105 4.43 3.98 -1.67
N VAL A 106 3.80 5.00 -1.10
CA VAL A 106 3.20 6.09 -1.88
C VAL A 106 4.28 6.88 -2.63
N ASP A 107 5.38 7.23 -1.97
CA ASP A 107 6.51 7.90 -2.62
C ASP A 107 7.15 7.03 -3.72
N ALA A 108 7.35 5.74 -3.44
CA ALA A 108 7.88 4.79 -4.41
C ALA A 108 6.95 4.61 -5.63
N LEU A 109 5.63 4.62 -5.41
CA LEU A 109 4.64 4.55 -6.48
C LEU A 109 4.64 5.82 -7.33
N ASP A 110 4.70 7.00 -6.72
CA ASP A 110 4.81 8.27 -7.45
C ASP A 110 6.08 8.32 -8.31
N TYR A 111 7.21 7.85 -7.77
CA TYR A 111 8.45 7.69 -8.53
C TYR A 111 8.28 6.74 -9.73
N GLU A 112 7.59 5.62 -9.54
CA GLU A 112 7.36 4.65 -10.62
C GLU A 112 6.45 5.23 -11.72
N VAL A 113 5.44 6.01 -11.36
CA VAL A 113 4.60 6.77 -12.30
C VAL A 113 5.48 7.76 -13.09
N LEU A 114 6.30 8.56 -12.42
CA LEU A 114 7.18 9.54 -13.07
C LEU A 114 8.14 8.91 -14.07
N LYS A 115 8.68 7.72 -13.77
CA LYS A 115 9.51 6.95 -14.71
C LYS A 115 8.76 6.59 -15.99
N HIS A 116 7.48 6.28 -15.91
CA HIS A 116 6.66 5.90 -17.06
C HIS A 116 6.12 7.12 -17.84
N GLU A 117 6.03 8.29 -17.21
CA GLU A 117 5.63 9.55 -17.88
C GLU A 117 6.79 10.25 -18.60
N ASN A 118 7.96 10.31 -17.98
CA ASN A 118 9.03 11.26 -18.38
C ASN A 118 10.26 10.58 -18.98
N LEU A 119 10.39 9.25 -18.89
CA LEU A 119 11.54 8.53 -19.42
C LEU A 119 11.07 7.60 -20.53
N LEU A 120 10.75 8.15 -21.71
CA LEU A 120 10.54 7.35 -22.91
C LEU A 120 11.92 7.05 -23.52
N PRO A 121 12.55 5.89 -23.25
CA PRO A 121 13.97 5.68 -23.57
C PRO A 121 14.24 5.68 -25.08
N TRP A 122 13.19 5.52 -25.91
CA TRP A 122 13.25 5.55 -27.37
C TRP A 122 13.05 6.93 -27.99
N GLU A 123 12.61 7.95 -27.24
CA GLU A 123 12.46 9.32 -27.75
C GLU A 123 13.78 10.11 -27.74
N TYR A 124 14.83 9.57 -27.12
CA TYR A 124 16.17 10.16 -27.08
C TYR A 124 17.08 9.73 -28.25
N ASN A 125 16.53 9.11 -29.31
CA ASN A 125 17.27 8.75 -30.53
C ASN A 125 16.94 9.67 -31.70
#